data_AF-A0A970ZZC5-F1
#
_entry.id   AF-A0A970ZZC5-F1
#
_cell.length_a   1.000
_cell.length_b   1.000
_cell.length_c   1.000
_cell.angle_alpha   90.00
_cell.angle_beta   90.00
_cell.angle_gamma   90.00
#
_symmetry.space_group_name_H-M   'P 1'
#
loop_
_entity.id
_entity.type
_entity.pdbx_description
1 polymer ?
#
loop_
_entity_poly.entity_id
_entity_poly.type
_entity_poly.pdbx_seq_one_letter_code
_entity_poly.pdbx_strand_id
1 'polypeptide(L)'
;MIVLGIVGSPRRNGRTAALVDAALLGACNQGAETRRIFLADYDIRPFGGQGGAEEGVRFVAPELGALCAQADALVLGAPVYFGDINGLTKDFMDSVRIPNENGKPALGIAIAGGSGKGLYSGVQSIYHWFYHRQMRAIDPTPATRFSMEDVLAALPASGARLAQSALNPQPFAGEGREDRWAELVAHYAALPYLRCDPVDEFLTLAEQLVHQKREHPAWEQAYEELHQARVLLARDERAQAGRHAVRAYDLLVQG
;
A
#
# COMPACT_ATOMS: atom_id res chain seq x y z
N MET A 1 -0.08 -10.19 -21.54
CA MET A 1 0.37 -9.79 -20.21
C MET A 1 -0.76 -10.00 -19.22
N ILE A 2 -0.46 -10.50 -18.03
CA ILE A 2 -1.38 -10.69 -16.93
C ILE A 2 -1.03 -9.74 -15.77
N VAL A 3 -2.00 -8.94 -15.31
CA VAL A 3 -1.90 -8.20 -14.04
C VAL A 3 -2.81 -8.88 -13.00
N LEU A 4 -2.21 -9.32 -11.89
CA LEU A 4 -2.91 -10.00 -10.81
C LEU A 4 -3.19 -9.04 -9.65
N GLY A 5 -4.46 -8.83 -9.35
CA GLY A 5 -4.92 -8.17 -8.14
C GLY A 5 -5.14 -9.15 -7.00
N ILE A 6 -4.48 -8.89 -5.88
CA ILE A 6 -4.51 -9.70 -4.67
C ILE A 6 -5.23 -8.88 -3.59
N VAL A 7 -6.40 -9.35 -3.19
CA VAL A 7 -7.19 -8.72 -2.11
C VAL A 7 -6.92 -9.44 -0.81
N GLY A 8 -6.21 -8.77 0.10
CA GLY A 8 -5.87 -9.30 1.43
C GLY A 8 -6.98 -9.20 2.47
N SER A 9 -8.08 -8.49 2.15
CA SER A 9 -9.26 -8.42 3.00
C SER A 9 -10.15 -9.65 2.84
N PRO A 10 -10.68 -10.23 3.93
CA PRO A 10 -11.70 -11.28 3.83
C PRO A 10 -13.06 -10.75 3.36
N ARG A 11 -13.27 -9.43 3.35
CA ARG A 11 -14.52 -8.81 2.93
C ARG A 11 -14.58 -8.69 1.42
N ARG A 12 -15.51 -9.43 0.79
CA ARG A 12 -15.68 -9.49 -0.67
C ARG A 12 -16.07 -8.17 -1.30
N ASN A 13 -17.05 -7.50 -0.71
CA ASN A 13 -17.58 -6.22 -1.19
C ASN A 13 -17.03 -5.07 -0.31
N GLY A 14 -15.73 -5.13 0.00
CA GLY A 14 -15.06 -4.19 0.88
C GLY A 14 -14.25 -3.14 0.11
N ARG A 15 -13.84 -2.08 0.82
CA ARG A 15 -13.02 -0.99 0.24
C ARG A 15 -11.72 -1.49 -0.38
N THR A 16 -11.06 -2.48 0.23
CA THR A 16 -9.84 -3.08 -0.32
C THR A 16 -10.07 -3.68 -1.70
N ALA A 17 -11.18 -4.41 -1.90
CA ALA A 17 -11.51 -4.99 -3.19
C ALA A 17 -11.76 -3.90 -4.23
N ALA A 18 -12.55 -2.88 -3.88
CA ALA A 18 -12.84 -1.75 -4.77
C ALA A 18 -11.59 -1.00 -5.23
N LEU A 19 -10.62 -0.77 -4.34
CA LEU A 19 -9.35 -0.13 -4.70
C LEU A 19 -8.50 -1.01 -5.63
N VAL A 20 -8.38 -2.31 -5.33
CA VAL A 20 -7.68 -3.25 -6.21
C VAL A 20 -8.34 -3.30 -7.59
N ASP A 21 -9.67 -3.36 -7.65
CA ASP A 21 -10.44 -3.34 -8.89
C ASP A 21 -10.22 -2.06 -9.70
N ALA A 22 -10.11 -0.89 -9.05
CA ALA A 22 -9.83 0.37 -9.72
C ALA A 22 -8.43 0.39 -10.38
N ALA A 23 -7.42 -0.18 -9.71
CA ALA A 23 -6.10 -0.34 -10.32
C ALA A 23 -6.14 -1.34 -11.49
N LEU A 24 -6.84 -2.47 -11.34
CA LEU A 24 -7.00 -3.45 -12.43
C LEU A 24 -7.74 -2.86 -13.62
N LEU A 25 -8.77 -2.03 -13.41
CA LEU A 25 -9.46 -1.33 -14.49
C LEU A 25 -8.48 -0.48 -15.33
N GLY A 26 -7.57 0.22 -14.66
CA GLY A 26 -6.50 0.96 -15.32
C GLY A 26 -5.61 0.10 -16.21
N ALA A 27 -5.18 -1.05 -15.70
CA ALA A 27 -4.38 -2.02 -16.45
C ALA A 27 -5.16 -2.63 -17.63
N CYS A 28 -6.42 -3.00 -17.41
CA CYS A 28 -7.32 -3.55 -18.43
C CYS A 28 -7.52 -2.56 -19.60
N ASN A 29 -7.63 -1.26 -19.30
CA ASN A 29 -7.74 -0.20 -20.31
C ASN A 29 -6.46 -0.05 -21.16
N GLN A 30 -5.31 -0.58 -20.72
CA GLN A 30 -4.09 -0.70 -21.50
C GLN A 30 -3.98 -2.04 -22.25
N GLY A 31 -5.05 -2.85 -22.26
CA GLY A 31 -5.10 -4.15 -22.94
C GLY A 31 -4.50 -5.31 -22.14
N ALA A 32 -4.20 -5.14 -20.85
CA ALA A 32 -3.75 -6.24 -20.01
C ALA A 32 -4.90 -7.21 -19.70
N GLU A 33 -4.61 -8.52 -19.69
CA GLU A 33 -5.49 -9.48 -19.04
C GLU A 33 -5.41 -9.23 -17.53
N THR A 34 -6.55 -9.06 -16.87
CA THR A 34 -6.58 -8.83 -15.42
C THR A 34 -7.24 -10.00 -14.71
N ARG A 35 -6.65 -10.40 -13.58
CA ARG A 35 -7.20 -11.43 -12.71
C ARG A 35 -7.27 -10.89 -11.30
N ARG A 36 -8.31 -11.27 -10.56
CA ARG A 36 -8.44 -10.93 -9.14
C ARG A 36 -8.61 -12.18 -8.32
N ILE A 37 -7.92 -12.21 -7.18
CA ILE A 37 -8.07 -13.24 -6.16
C ILE A 37 -8.29 -12.60 -4.79
N PHE A 38 -8.92 -13.33 -3.88
CA PHE A 38 -8.90 -12.99 -2.47
C PHE A 38 -8.05 -14.00 -1.72
N LEU A 39 -7.20 -13.51 -0.83
CA LEU A 39 -6.42 -14.40 0.03
C LEU A 39 -7.32 -15.31 0.89
N ALA A 40 -8.51 -14.84 1.26
CA ALA A 40 -9.48 -15.61 2.04
C ALA A 40 -10.09 -16.83 1.31
N ASP A 41 -9.79 -17.03 0.02
CA ASP A 41 -10.17 -18.26 -0.72
C ASP A 41 -9.16 -19.40 -0.58
N TYR A 42 -7.99 -19.14 0.01
CA TYR A 42 -6.88 -20.07 0.02
C TYR A 42 -6.52 -20.46 1.46
N ASP A 43 -5.99 -21.67 1.62
CA ASP A 43 -5.40 -22.10 2.89
C ASP A 43 -4.11 -21.32 3.13
N ILE A 44 -4.18 -20.35 4.03
CA ILE A 44 -3.05 -19.54 4.51
C ILE A 44 -3.06 -19.63 6.02
N ARG A 45 -1.96 -20.11 6.57
CA ARG A 45 -1.78 -20.36 8.01
C ARG A 45 -0.64 -19.47 8.53
N PRO A 46 -0.64 -19.14 9.82
CA PRO A 46 0.48 -18.45 10.44
C PRO A 46 1.80 -19.18 10.17
N PHE A 47 2.86 -18.43 9.86
CA PHE A 47 4.18 -19.00 9.62
C PHE A 47 4.71 -19.66 10.90
N GLY A 48 4.94 -20.97 10.84
CA GLY A 48 5.43 -21.77 11.98
C GLY A 48 6.85 -22.31 11.80
N GLY A 49 7.59 -21.82 10.80
CA GLY A 49 8.96 -22.24 10.51
C GLY A 49 10.02 -21.55 11.39
N GLN A 50 11.27 -21.97 11.20
CA GLN A 50 12.47 -21.35 11.79
C GLN A 50 13.02 -20.23 10.89
N GLY A 51 12.59 -20.16 9.63
CA GLY A 51 12.85 -19.03 8.74
C GLY A 51 13.04 -19.42 7.28
N GLY A 52 12.85 -18.45 6.38
CA GLY A 52 13.13 -18.58 4.95
C GLY A 52 11.94 -19.03 4.10
N ALA A 53 11.98 -18.63 2.83
CA ALA A 53 10.88 -18.84 1.88
C ALA A 53 10.65 -20.33 1.54
N GLU A 54 11.64 -21.21 1.79
CA GLU A 54 11.50 -22.65 1.55
C GLU A 54 10.62 -23.36 2.57
N GLU A 55 10.59 -22.86 3.81
CA GLU A 55 9.67 -23.37 4.83
C GLU A 55 8.27 -22.75 4.67
N GLY A 56 8.22 -21.49 4.21
CA GLY A 56 7.00 -20.72 4.04
C GLY A 56 5.95 -21.41 3.16
N VAL A 57 6.37 -22.09 2.09
CA VAL A 57 5.44 -22.77 1.17
C VAL A 57 4.57 -23.85 1.82
N ARG A 58 4.90 -24.30 3.04
CA ARG A 58 4.08 -25.25 3.80
C ARG A 58 2.86 -24.58 4.43
N PHE A 59 2.87 -23.26 4.59
CA PHE A 59 1.84 -22.49 5.29
C PHE A 59 0.93 -21.71 4.34
N VAL A 60 1.10 -21.88 3.04
CA VAL A 60 0.31 -21.22 2.02
C VAL A 60 0.00 -22.19 0.89
N ALA A 61 -1.23 -22.12 0.36
CA ALA A 61 -1.65 -22.89 -0.79
C ALA A 61 -0.65 -22.69 -1.97
N PRO A 62 -0.05 -23.77 -2.53
CA PRO A 62 0.94 -23.65 -3.60
C PRO A 62 0.43 -22.91 -4.84
N GLU A 63 -0.88 -22.95 -5.09
CA GLU A 63 -1.49 -22.24 -6.23
C GLU A 63 -1.26 -20.73 -6.16
N LEU A 64 -1.19 -20.13 -4.96
CA LEU A 64 -0.96 -18.69 -4.80
C LEU A 64 0.41 -18.27 -5.34
N GLY A 65 1.45 -19.05 -5.04
CA GLY A 65 2.79 -18.81 -5.58
C GLY A 65 2.82 -18.92 -7.10
N ALA A 66 2.13 -19.94 -7.66
CA ALA A 66 2.02 -20.15 -9.10
C ALA A 66 1.28 -19.00 -9.81
N LEU A 67 0.17 -18.51 -9.25
CA LEU A 67 -0.58 -17.37 -9.78
C LEU A 67 0.28 -16.10 -9.80
N CYS A 68 1.02 -15.83 -8.72
CA CYS A 68 1.93 -14.69 -8.64
C CYS A 68 3.11 -14.82 -9.63
N ALA A 69 3.60 -16.04 -9.84
CA ALA A 69 4.68 -16.32 -10.79
C ALA A 69 4.26 -16.06 -12.25
N GLN A 70 3.05 -16.51 -12.60
CA GLN A 70 2.47 -16.36 -13.95
C GLN A 70 2.09 -14.91 -14.28
N ALA A 71 1.78 -14.09 -13.28
CA ALA A 71 1.46 -12.69 -13.48
C ALA A 71 2.70 -11.88 -13.85
N ASP A 72 2.57 -10.97 -14.80
CA ASP A 72 3.65 -10.05 -15.19
C ASP A 72 3.77 -8.87 -14.22
N ALA A 73 2.66 -8.48 -13.59
CA ALA A 73 2.64 -7.46 -12.53
C ALA A 73 1.63 -7.80 -11.42
N LEU A 74 1.85 -7.24 -10.23
CA LEU A 74 1.04 -7.47 -9.05
C LEU A 74 0.42 -6.16 -8.52
N VAL A 75 -0.86 -6.22 -8.14
CA VAL A 75 -1.51 -5.23 -7.29
C VAL A 75 -1.86 -5.91 -5.97
N LEU A 76 -1.37 -5.42 -4.84
CA LEU A 76 -1.66 -5.98 -3.52
C LEU A 76 -2.40 -4.96 -2.65
N GLY A 77 -3.65 -5.27 -2.29
CA GLY A 77 -4.44 -4.46 -1.38
C GLY A 77 -4.59 -5.09 0.00
N ALA A 78 -4.27 -4.35 1.06
CA ALA A 78 -4.39 -4.81 2.44
C ALA A 78 -5.22 -3.84 3.30
N PRO A 79 -6.19 -4.32 4.09
CA PRO A 79 -6.81 -3.50 5.12
C PRO A 79 -5.85 -3.30 6.30
N VAL A 80 -5.93 -2.12 6.92
CA VAL A 80 -5.18 -1.75 8.13
C VAL A 80 -6.02 -2.01 9.37
N TYR A 81 -5.45 -2.75 10.33
CA TYR A 81 -6.00 -2.97 11.68
C TYR A 81 -4.90 -2.75 12.72
N PHE A 82 -5.24 -2.00 13.78
CA PHE A 82 -4.32 -1.72 14.91
C PHE A 82 -2.93 -1.20 14.50
N GLY A 83 -2.87 -0.39 13.43
CA GLY A 83 -1.64 0.30 13.04
C GLY A 83 -0.82 -0.40 11.97
N ASP A 84 -1.26 -1.52 11.40
CA ASP A 84 -0.59 -2.15 10.26
C ASP A 84 -1.56 -2.99 9.42
N ILE A 85 -1.06 -3.59 8.34
CA ILE A 85 -1.79 -4.56 7.52
C ILE A 85 -2.34 -5.72 8.35
N ASN A 86 -3.46 -6.29 7.91
CA ASN A 86 -4.07 -7.43 8.57
C ASN A 86 -3.19 -8.69 8.54
N GLY A 87 -3.36 -9.55 9.56
CA GLY A 87 -2.61 -10.80 9.72
C GLY A 87 -2.63 -11.70 8.49
N LEU A 88 -3.80 -11.92 7.87
CA LEU A 88 -3.91 -12.77 6.66
C LEU A 88 -2.99 -12.31 5.51
N THR A 89 -2.87 -10.99 5.28
CA THR A 89 -1.97 -10.47 4.25
C THR A 89 -0.51 -10.70 4.64
N LYS A 90 -0.18 -10.50 5.92
CA LYS A 90 1.17 -10.73 6.43
C LYS A 90 1.57 -12.21 6.39
N ASP A 91 0.66 -13.11 6.75
CA ASP A 91 0.87 -14.56 6.67
C ASP A 91 1.12 -15.01 5.22
N PHE A 92 0.39 -14.45 4.26
CA PHE A 92 0.68 -14.64 2.83
C PHE A 92 2.07 -14.12 2.46
N MET A 93 2.43 -12.90 2.87
CA MET A 93 3.73 -12.29 2.58
C MET A 93 4.90 -13.12 3.13
N ASP A 94 4.75 -13.67 4.34
CA ASP A 94 5.77 -14.48 5.02
C ASP A 94 5.94 -15.87 4.38
N SER A 95 4.88 -16.38 3.75
CA SER A 95 4.81 -17.78 3.33
C SER A 95 4.95 -17.98 1.82
N VAL A 96 4.46 -17.05 1.00
CA VAL A 96 4.41 -17.23 -0.46
C VAL A 96 5.81 -17.33 -1.06
N ARG A 97 6.00 -18.23 -2.02
CA ARG A 97 7.20 -18.26 -2.86
C ARG A 97 6.83 -17.89 -4.27
N ILE A 98 7.50 -16.87 -4.80
CA ILE A 98 7.34 -16.40 -6.17
C ILE A 98 8.73 -16.50 -6.81
N PRO A 99 8.94 -17.31 -7.85
CA PRO A 99 10.21 -17.34 -8.55
C PRO A 99 10.39 -16.09 -9.44
N ASN A 100 11.64 -15.71 -9.71
CA ASN A 100 12.02 -14.68 -10.69
C ASN A 100 11.35 -13.30 -10.47
N GLU A 101 11.49 -12.76 -9.26
CA GLU A 101 10.79 -11.54 -8.83
C GLU A 101 11.53 -10.24 -9.19
N ASN A 102 12.82 -10.33 -9.52
CA ASN A 102 13.64 -9.17 -9.86
C ASN A 102 13.00 -8.37 -10.99
N GLY A 103 12.65 -7.11 -10.71
CA GLY A 103 12.06 -6.23 -11.71
C GLY A 103 10.57 -6.41 -11.94
N LYS A 104 9.92 -7.39 -11.32
CA LYS A 104 8.46 -7.59 -11.48
C LYS A 104 7.74 -6.32 -11.01
N PRO A 105 6.96 -5.64 -11.87
CA PRO A 105 6.23 -4.45 -11.46
C PRO A 105 5.20 -4.76 -10.38
N ALA A 106 5.13 -3.90 -9.37
CA ALA A 106 4.22 -4.09 -8.26
C ALA A 106 3.58 -2.77 -7.80
N LEU A 107 2.37 -2.83 -7.29
CA LEU A 107 1.65 -1.71 -6.69
C LEU A 107 1.01 -2.17 -5.39
N GLY A 108 1.19 -1.41 -4.31
CA GLY A 108 0.68 -1.72 -2.98
C GLY A 108 -0.32 -0.68 -2.49
N ILE A 109 -1.43 -1.17 -1.96
CA ILE A 109 -2.53 -0.35 -1.42
C ILE A 109 -2.77 -0.75 0.03
N ALA A 110 -2.65 0.20 0.97
CA ALA A 110 -3.04 0.00 2.36
C ALA A 110 -4.28 0.84 2.66
N ILE A 111 -5.33 0.27 3.27
CA ILE A 111 -6.55 1.02 3.59
C ILE A 111 -6.98 0.94 5.04
N ALA A 112 -7.02 2.10 5.70
CA ALA A 112 -7.53 2.28 7.04
C ALA A 112 -9.02 2.68 7.04
N GLY A 113 -9.87 1.78 7.54
CA GLY A 113 -11.32 1.95 7.49
C GLY A 113 -11.96 2.68 8.68
N GLY A 114 -11.30 2.71 9.84
CA GLY A 114 -11.82 3.28 11.09
C GLY A 114 -11.39 4.74 11.29
N SER A 115 -10.44 4.93 12.20
CA SER A 115 -9.81 6.23 12.51
C SER A 115 -8.96 6.77 11.35
N GLY A 116 -8.58 5.92 10.39
CA GLY A 116 -7.62 6.27 9.33
C GLY A 116 -6.15 6.05 9.74
N LYS A 117 -5.86 5.83 11.03
CA LYS A 117 -4.50 5.65 11.56
C LYS A 117 -3.87 4.34 11.10
N GLY A 118 -2.55 4.31 10.99
CA GLY A 118 -1.75 3.19 10.48
C GLY A 118 -1.70 3.09 8.96
N LEU A 119 -2.07 4.17 8.25
CA LEU A 119 -2.08 4.20 6.79
C LEU A 119 -0.65 4.16 6.23
N TYR A 120 0.30 4.85 6.87
CA TYR A 120 1.68 4.88 6.42
C TYR A 120 2.45 3.63 6.82
N SER A 121 2.33 3.17 8.06
CA SER A 121 2.92 1.88 8.47
C SER A 121 2.39 0.73 7.62
N GLY A 122 1.08 0.70 7.33
CA GLY A 122 0.50 -0.32 6.46
C GLY A 122 1.09 -0.33 5.05
N VAL A 123 1.22 0.84 4.40
CA VAL A 123 1.82 0.88 3.04
C VAL A 123 3.32 0.58 3.10
N GLN A 124 4.03 1.03 4.14
CA GLN A 124 5.44 0.72 4.35
C GLN A 124 5.68 -0.78 4.48
N SER A 125 4.85 -1.51 5.25
CA SER A 125 4.94 -2.97 5.38
C SER A 125 4.81 -3.70 4.03
N ILE A 126 3.87 -3.26 3.17
CA ILE A 126 3.72 -3.80 1.81
C ILE A 126 4.98 -3.54 0.96
N TYR A 127 5.52 -2.32 1.02
CA TYR A 127 6.66 -1.94 0.19
C TYR A 127 7.99 -2.50 0.70
N HIS A 128 8.14 -2.75 2.00
CA HIS A 128 9.26 -3.52 2.53
C HIS A 128 9.23 -4.96 2.01
N TRP A 129 8.04 -5.56 1.89
CA TRP A 129 7.91 -6.89 1.28
C TRP A 129 8.32 -6.89 -0.19
N PHE A 130 7.87 -5.90 -0.98
CA PHE A 130 8.31 -5.74 -2.37
C PHE A 130 9.83 -5.50 -2.49
N TYR A 131 10.40 -4.68 -1.58
CA TYR A 131 11.83 -4.38 -1.52
C TYR A 131 12.66 -5.65 -1.32
N HIS A 132 12.33 -6.47 -0.31
CA HIS A 132 13.05 -7.71 -0.07
C HIS A 132 12.91 -8.73 -1.21
N ARG A 133 11.85 -8.62 -2.03
CA ARG A 133 11.62 -9.42 -3.23
C ARG A 133 12.24 -8.85 -4.50
N GLN A 134 12.90 -7.69 -4.43
CA GLN A 134 13.49 -7.01 -5.59
C GLN A 134 12.46 -6.68 -6.68
N MET A 135 11.20 -6.46 -6.30
CA MET A 135 10.16 -6.02 -7.23
C MET A 135 10.32 -4.54 -7.59
N ARG A 136 9.89 -4.15 -8.79
CA ARG A 136 9.90 -2.76 -9.27
C ARG A 136 8.62 -2.05 -8.84
N ALA A 137 8.48 -1.79 -7.54
CA ALA A 137 7.25 -1.23 -6.99
C ALA A 137 7.05 0.25 -7.36
N ILE A 138 5.82 0.65 -7.66
CA ILE A 138 5.44 2.03 -8.02
C ILE A 138 4.27 2.49 -7.16
N ASP A 139 4.06 3.80 -7.06
CA ASP A 139 2.85 4.43 -6.51
C ASP A 139 2.33 3.83 -5.18
N PRO A 140 3.09 3.90 -4.08
CA PRO A 140 2.59 3.51 -2.77
C PRO A 140 1.29 4.25 -2.46
N THR A 141 0.21 3.49 -2.23
CA THR A 141 -1.14 4.04 -2.14
C THR A 141 -1.70 3.81 -0.75
N PRO A 142 -1.46 4.72 0.19
CA PRO A 142 -2.20 4.74 1.43
C PRO A 142 -3.58 5.37 1.22
N ALA A 143 -4.62 4.71 1.73
CA ALA A 143 -6.00 5.14 1.59
C ALA A 143 -6.73 5.11 2.93
N THR A 144 -7.72 5.97 3.08
CA THR A 144 -8.62 5.96 4.23
C THR A 144 -10.06 6.01 3.75
N ARG A 145 -11.02 5.82 4.66
CA ARG A 145 -12.43 6.07 4.33
C ARG A 145 -12.72 7.52 3.92
N PHE A 146 -11.85 8.46 4.28
CA PHE A 146 -12.00 9.89 4.01
C PHE A 146 -11.49 10.25 2.61
N SER A 147 -10.49 9.53 2.09
CA SER A 147 -9.89 9.76 0.77
C SER A 147 -10.37 8.78 -0.32
N MET A 148 -11.41 7.96 -0.05
CA MET A 148 -11.84 6.90 -0.96
C MET A 148 -12.15 7.39 -2.37
N GLU A 149 -12.87 8.50 -2.49
CA GLU A 149 -13.30 9.03 -3.80
C GLU A 149 -12.09 9.43 -4.65
N ASP A 150 -11.20 10.24 -4.08
CA ASP A 150 -9.98 10.70 -4.76
C ASP A 150 -9.07 9.52 -5.16
N VAL A 151 -8.89 8.56 -4.24
CA VAL A 151 -8.01 7.40 -4.50
C VAL A 151 -8.62 6.48 -5.56
N LEU A 152 -9.93 6.24 -5.54
CA LEU A 152 -10.61 5.47 -6.59
C LEU A 152 -10.49 6.14 -7.97
N ALA A 153 -10.57 7.48 -8.02
CA ALA A 153 -10.39 8.24 -9.25
C ALA A 153 -8.94 8.19 -9.77
N ALA A 154 -7.95 8.16 -8.88
CA ALA A 154 -6.53 8.17 -9.24
C ALA A 154 -5.96 6.79 -9.62
N LEU A 155 -6.42 5.71 -8.98
CA LEU A 155 -5.85 4.36 -9.14
C LEU A 155 -5.83 3.80 -10.57
N PRO A 156 -6.81 4.09 -11.46
CA PRO A 156 -6.72 3.67 -12.85
C PRO A 156 -5.44 4.17 -13.56
N ALA A 157 -4.94 5.37 -13.21
CA ALA A 157 -3.70 5.87 -13.80
C ALA A 157 -2.48 5.07 -13.34
N SER A 158 -2.42 4.68 -12.06
CA SER A 158 -1.36 3.83 -11.52
C SER A 158 -1.42 2.41 -12.09
N GLY A 159 -2.62 1.86 -12.26
CA GLY A 159 -2.85 0.59 -12.96
C GLY A 159 -2.37 0.59 -14.41
N ALA A 160 -2.61 1.69 -15.13
CA ALA A 160 -2.13 1.87 -16.49
C ALA A 160 -0.59 1.91 -16.55
N ARG A 161 0.07 2.66 -15.65
CA ARG A 161 1.53 2.68 -15.53
C ARG A 161 2.09 1.29 -15.22
N LEU A 162 1.45 0.55 -14.31
CA LEU A 162 1.85 -0.79 -13.94
C LEU A 162 1.83 -1.75 -15.16
N ALA A 163 0.77 -1.69 -15.97
CA ALA A 163 0.70 -2.44 -17.22
C ALA A 163 1.80 -2.02 -18.20
N GLN A 164 2.08 -0.72 -18.36
CA GLN A 164 3.17 -0.26 -19.24
C GLN A 164 4.55 -0.75 -18.76
N SER A 165 4.80 -0.76 -17.44
CA SER A 165 6.03 -1.30 -16.86
C SER A 165 6.18 -2.80 -17.10
N ALA A 166 5.09 -3.57 -17.13
CA ALA A 166 5.15 -4.99 -17.44
C ALA A 166 5.40 -5.29 -18.92
N LEU A 167 5.09 -4.35 -19.83
CA LEU A 167 5.43 -4.47 -21.26
C LEU A 167 6.92 -4.20 -21.48
N ASN A 168 7.52 -3.39 -20.60
CA ASN A 168 8.92 -2.99 -20.65
C ASN A 168 9.60 -3.25 -19.30
N PRO A 169 9.80 -4.51 -18.90
CA PRO A 169 10.36 -4.83 -17.59
C PRO A 169 11.72 -4.17 -17.38
N GLN A 170 11.91 -3.56 -16.21
CA GLN A 170 13.16 -2.95 -15.78
C GLN A 170 13.67 -3.69 -14.53
N PRO A 171 14.38 -4.81 -14.69
CA PRO A 171 15.03 -5.48 -13.58
C PRO A 171 16.12 -4.61 -12.96
N PHE A 172 16.37 -4.80 -11.65
CA PHE A 172 17.54 -4.19 -11.02
C PHE A 172 18.80 -4.83 -11.61
N ALA A 173 19.77 -3.99 -11.97
CA ALA A 173 21.03 -4.42 -12.58
C ALA A 173 21.88 -5.21 -11.59
N GLY A 174 22.51 -6.29 -12.07
CA GLY A 174 23.36 -7.17 -11.26
C GLY A 174 23.11 -8.65 -11.53
N GLU A 175 24.17 -9.44 -11.62
CA GLU A 175 24.11 -10.88 -11.88
C GLU A 175 23.46 -11.61 -10.70
N GLY A 176 23.91 -11.32 -9.48
CA GLY A 176 23.40 -11.89 -8.24
C GLY A 176 22.40 -11.00 -7.51
N ARG A 177 21.78 -11.56 -6.46
CA ARG A 177 20.87 -10.82 -5.57
C ARG A 177 21.59 -9.66 -4.88
N GLU A 178 22.84 -9.88 -4.47
CA GLU A 178 23.65 -8.91 -3.73
C GLU A 178 24.10 -7.73 -4.59
N ASP A 179 24.36 -7.95 -5.87
CA ASP A 179 24.83 -6.89 -6.79
C ASP A 179 23.76 -5.83 -7.07
N ARG A 180 22.49 -6.19 -6.83
CA ARG A 180 21.32 -5.33 -7.13
C ARG A 180 21.01 -4.32 -6.04
N TRP A 181 21.60 -4.44 -4.86
CA TRP A 181 21.22 -3.64 -3.69
C TRP A 181 21.39 -2.13 -3.90
N ALA A 182 22.41 -1.69 -4.65
CA ALA A 182 22.66 -0.28 -4.87
C ALA A 182 21.47 0.43 -5.57
N GLU A 183 21.00 -0.12 -6.69
CA GLU A 183 19.85 0.43 -7.43
C GLU A 183 18.54 0.19 -6.67
N LEU A 184 18.38 -0.99 -6.07
CA LEU A 184 17.19 -1.35 -5.30
C LEU A 184 16.95 -0.42 -4.11
N VAL A 185 17.98 -0.16 -3.31
CA VAL A 185 17.89 0.78 -2.18
C VAL A 185 17.56 2.18 -2.67
N ALA A 186 18.22 2.66 -3.73
CA ALA A 186 17.95 3.99 -4.28
C ALA A 186 16.50 4.13 -4.77
N HIS A 187 15.98 3.11 -5.46
CA HIS A 187 14.59 3.07 -5.93
C HIS A 187 13.59 3.21 -4.78
N TYR A 188 13.69 2.35 -3.76
CA TYR A 188 12.75 2.38 -2.64
C TYR A 188 12.94 3.62 -1.75
N ALA A 189 14.16 4.09 -1.58
CA ALA A 189 14.45 5.30 -0.82
C ALA A 189 13.79 6.57 -1.42
N ALA A 190 13.48 6.55 -2.72
CA ALA A 190 12.82 7.64 -3.43
C ALA A 190 11.28 7.51 -3.47
N LEU A 191 10.71 6.36 -3.08
CA LEU A 191 9.27 6.18 -3.10
C LEU A 191 8.58 7.05 -2.04
N PRO A 192 7.46 7.71 -2.37
CA PRO A 192 6.68 8.49 -1.41
C PRO A 192 6.27 7.66 -0.19
N TYR A 193 6.05 8.34 0.93
CA TYR A 193 5.55 7.76 2.19
C TYR A 193 6.49 6.79 2.93
N LEU A 194 7.54 6.25 2.30
CA LEU A 194 8.44 5.30 2.97
C LEU A 194 9.35 5.92 4.03
N ARG A 195 9.43 7.26 4.08
CA ARG A 195 10.13 8.02 5.12
C ARG A 195 9.19 8.79 6.04
N CYS A 196 7.87 8.64 5.86
CA CYS A 196 6.89 9.35 6.66
C CYS A 196 6.76 8.72 8.04
N ASP A 197 6.58 9.57 9.04
CA ASP A 197 6.43 9.19 10.44
C ASP A 197 5.01 9.49 10.96
N PRO A 198 4.72 9.26 12.26
CA PRO A 198 3.39 9.53 12.81
C PRO A 198 2.92 10.99 12.71
N VAL A 199 3.82 11.98 12.69
CA VAL A 199 3.43 13.40 12.52
C VAL A 199 2.94 13.63 11.10
N ASP A 200 3.65 13.08 10.12
CA ASP A 200 3.23 13.14 8.71
C ASP A 200 1.87 12.45 8.52
N GLU A 201 1.64 11.32 9.20
CA GLU A 201 0.35 10.60 9.13
C GLU A 201 -0.81 11.47 9.64
N PHE A 202 -0.65 12.11 10.81
CA PHE A 202 -1.70 12.96 11.36
C PHE A 202 -1.97 14.19 10.51
N LEU A 203 -0.94 14.78 9.89
CA LEU A 203 -1.11 15.88 8.94
C LEU A 203 -1.97 15.44 7.76
N THR A 204 -1.65 14.31 7.13
CA THR A 204 -2.43 13.78 6.01
C THR A 204 -3.88 13.44 6.39
N LEU A 205 -4.10 12.87 7.58
CA LEU A 205 -5.46 12.61 8.06
C LEU A 205 -6.25 13.90 8.28
N ALA A 206 -5.63 14.92 8.88
CA ALA A 206 -6.25 16.22 9.06
C ALA A 206 -6.56 16.88 7.71
N GLU A 207 -5.67 16.79 6.73
CA GLU A 207 -5.88 17.29 5.36
C GLU A 207 -7.09 16.64 4.68
N GLN A 208 -7.19 15.31 4.76
CA GLN A 208 -8.31 14.56 4.19
C GLN A 208 -9.64 14.97 4.84
N LEU A 209 -9.66 15.12 6.18
CA LEU A 209 -10.85 15.54 6.91
C LEU A 209 -11.24 16.99 6.58
N VAL A 210 -10.28 17.92 6.55
CA VAL A 210 -10.51 19.32 6.17
C VAL A 210 -11.05 19.42 4.75
N HIS A 211 -10.54 18.59 3.82
CA HIS A 211 -11.06 18.54 2.46
C HIS A 211 -12.52 18.07 2.43
N GLN A 212 -12.83 17.00 3.15
CA GLN A 212 -14.14 16.34 3.12
C GLN A 212 -15.23 17.06 3.92
N LYS A 213 -14.88 17.75 5.01
CA LYS A 213 -15.84 18.22 6.03
C LYS A 213 -16.02 19.74 6.09
N ARG A 214 -16.08 20.41 4.94
CA ARG A 214 -16.19 21.89 4.85
C ARG A 214 -17.36 22.50 5.61
N GLU A 215 -18.45 21.76 5.77
CA GLU A 215 -19.67 22.21 6.46
C GLU A 215 -19.66 21.92 7.98
N HIS A 216 -18.60 21.30 8.50
CA HIS A 216 -18.53 20.95 9.91
C HIS A 216 -18.37 22.21 10.79
N PRO A 217 -19.09 22.34 11.92
CA PRO A 217 -19.01 23.54 12.77
C PRO A 217 -17.60 23.87 13.27
N ALA A 218 -16.76 22.87 13.46
CA ALA A 218 -15.37 23.03 13.89
C ALA A 218 -14.37 23.19 12.73
N TRP A 219 -14.83 23.33 11.47
CA TRP A 219 -13.97 23.33 10.29
C TRP A 219 -12.95 24.47 10.30
N GLU A 220 -13.37 25.71 10.60
CA GLU A 220 -12.45 26.86 10.62
C GLU A 220 -11.32 26.66 11.64
N GLN A 221 -11.67 26.15 12.83
CA GLN A 221 -10.69 25.83 13.86
C GLN A 221 -9.72 24.73 13.42
N ALA A 222 -10.24 23.66 12.81
CA ALA A 222 -9.40 22.56 12.33
C ALA A 222 -8.49 23.00 11.17
N TYR A 223 -8.96 23.87 10.29
CA TYR A 223 -8.18 24.44 9.19
C TYR A 223 -7.00 25.28 9.73
N GLU A 224 -7.23 26.10 10.75
CA GLU A 224 -6.17 26.88 11.39
C GLU A 224 -5.15 25.98 12.11
N GLU A 225 -5.61 24.98 12.86
CA GLU A 225 -4.73 24.00 13.51
C GLU A 225 -3.86 23.26 12.47
N LEU A 226 -4.45 22.84 11.34
CA LEU A 226 -3.70 22.23 10.24
C LEU A 226 -2.68 23.19 9.63
N HIS A 227 -3.03 24.47 9.46
CA HIS A 227 -2.11 25.49 8.98
C HIS A 227 -0.90 25.65 9.91
N GLN A 228 -1.14 25.78 11.23
CA GLN A 228 -0.07 25.88 12.23
C GLN A 228 0.83 24.63 12.23
N ALA A 229 0.23 23.44 12.13
CA ALA A 229 0.98 22.19 12.06
C ALA A 229 1.98 22.19 10.88
N ARG A 230 1.57 22.66 9.70
CA ARG A 230 2.44 22.77 8.51
C ARG A 230 3.56 23.80 8.69
N VAL A 231 3.26 24.97 9.29
CA VAL A 231 4.26 26.01 9.56
C VAL A 231 5.35 25.49 10.52
N LEU A 232 4.94 24.76 11.56
CA LEU A 232 5.86 24.17 12.53
C LEU A 232 6.68 23.02 11.93
N LEU A 233 6.06 22.16 11.11
CA LEU A 233 6.78 21.09 10.42
C LEU A 233 7.85 21.65 9.48
N ALA A 234 7.57 22.76 8.78
CA ALA A 234 8.53 23.43 7.91
C ALA A 234 9.76 23.99 8.67
N ARG A 235 9.68 24.11 9.99
CA ARG A 235 10.78 24.51 10.90
C ARG A 235 11.39 23.32 11.66
N ASP A 236 10.98 22.10 11.33
CA ASP A 236 11.36 20.86 12.01
C ASP A 236 10.92 20.79 13.49
N GLU A 237 9.90 21.56 13.89
CA GLU A 237 9.31 21.56 15.24
C GLU A 237 8.29 20.41 15.39
N ARG A 238 8.73 19.16 15.23
CA ARG A 238 7.83 17.99 15.08
C ARG A 238 6.86 17.78 16.24
N ALA A 239 7.27 18.02 17.49
CA ALA A 239 6.40 17.82 18.65
C ALA A 239 5.22 18.80 18.66
N GLN A 240 5.48 20.07 18.31
CA GLN A 240 4.47 21.11 18.21
C GLN A 240 3.60 20.87 16.97
N ALA A 241 4.22 20.54 15.83
CA ALA A 241 3.50 20.20 14.60
C ALA A 241 2.52 19.03 14.86
N GLY A 242 2.98 17.97 15.52
CA GLY A 242 2.17 16.81 15.88
C GLY A 242 1.00 17.18 16.78
N ARG A 243 1.20 18.05 17.78
CA ARG A 243 0.11 18.55 18.65
C ARG A 243 -1.01 19.20 17.83
N HIS A 244 -0.65 20.11 16.93
CA HIS A 244 -1.61 20.82 16.09
C HIS A 244 -2.28 19.89 15.07
N ALA A 245 -1.53 18.97 14.45
CA ALA A 245 -2.08 17.99 13.52
C ALA A 245 -3.09 17.05 14.18
N VAL A 246 -2.78 16.53 15.37
CA VAL A 246 -3.70 15.70 16.17
C VAL A 246 -4.95 16.48 16.53
N ARG A 247 -4.82 17.75 16.94
CA ARG A 247 -5.97 18.59 17.28
C ARG A 247 -6.87 18.86 16.06
N ALA A 248 -6.29 19.20 14.91
CA ALA A 248 -7.02 19.38 13.66
C ALA A 248 -7.82 18.11 13.29
N TYR A 249 -7.18 16.94 13.42
CA TYR A 249 -7.81 15.65 13.21
C TYR A 249 -8.97 15.40 14.19
N ASP A 250 -8.74 15.56 15.50
CA ASP A 250 -9.73 15.26 16.54
C ASP A 250 -10.98 16.15 16.43
N LEU A 251 -10.81 17.40 15.99
CA LEU A 251 -11.92 18.34 15.74
C LEU A 251 -12.88 17.88 14.65
N LEU A 252 -12.44 17.05 13.70
CA LEU A 252 -13.22 16.67 12.52
C LEU A 252 -13.53 15.17 12.43
N VAL A 253 -12.76 14.31 13.11
CA VAL A 253 -12.93 12.85 13.01
C VAL A 253 -14.25 12.38 13.63
N GLN A 254 -14.71 13.07 14.68
CA GLN A 254 -15.99 12.82 15.34
C GLN A 254 -17.07 13.70 14.72
N GLY A 255 -18.11 13.08 14.16
CA GLY A 255 -19.15 13.70 13.33
C GLY A 255 -19.05 13.27 11.88
#